data_AF-A0A7X7D6S4-F1
#
_entry.id   AF-A0A7X7D6S4-F1
#
_cell.length_a   1.000
_cell.length_b   1.000
_cell.length_c   1.000
_cell.angle_alpha   90.00
_cell.angle_beta   90.00
_cell.angle_gamma   90.00
#
_symmetry.space_group_name_H-M   'P 1'
#
loop_
_entity.id
_entity.type
_entity.pdbx_description
1 polymer ?
#
loop_
_entity_poly.entity_id
_entity_poly.type
_entity_poly.pdbx_seq_one_letter_code
_entity_poly.pdbx_strand_id
1 'polypeptide(L)' 'MKAVTFHGKRDVRVDDVADPVIKEPTDAIVKVTSTAICGSDLHLYELFGAFIDEGDILGHEPMGIVEEVG' A
#
# COMPACT_ATOMS: atom_id res chain seq x y z
N MET A 1 5.64 -3.01 9.79
CA MET A 1 5.51 -3.98 8.67
C MET A 1 6.27 -3.52 7.44
N LYS A 2 6.52 -4.41 6.47
CA LYS A 2 7.11 -4.03 5.17
C LYS A 2 6.03 -3.59 4.18
N ALA A 3 6.30 -2.56 3.39
CA ALA A 3 5.39 -2.07 2.34
C ALA A 3 6.17 -1.57 1.11
N VAL A 4 5.54 -1.63 -0.07
CA VAL A 4 6.08 -0.99 -1.28
C VAL A 4 5.74 0.50 -1.21
N THR A 5 6.74 1.36 -1.22
CA THR A 5 6.61 2.82 -1.08
C THR A 5 7.11 3.54 -2.32
N PHE A 6 6.51 4.68 -2.63
CA PHE A 6 6.93 5.56 -3.71
C PHE A 6 8.10 6.45 -3.28
N HIS A 7 9.18 6.47 -4.08
CA HIS A 7 10.39 7.29 -3.86
C HIS A 7 10.65 8.27 -5.02
N GLY A 8 9.73 8.35 -5.97
CA GLY A 8 9.84 9.19 -7.16
C GLY A 8 9.56 8.44 -8.44
N LYS A 9 9.63 9.17 -9.56
CA LYS A 9 9.38 8.59 -10.87
C LYS A 9 10.32 7.41 -11.13
N ARG A 10 9.74 6.24 -11.38
CA ARG A 10 10.44 4.96 -11.55
C ARG A 10 11.28 4.48 -10.35
N ASP A 11 10.99 4.98 -9.15
CA ASP A 11 11.67 4.57 -7.93
C ASP A 11 10.61 4.15 -6.90
N VAL A 12 10.53 2.83 -6.66
CA VAL A 12 9.72 2.25 -5.60
C VAL A 12 10.59 1.28 -4.81
N ARG A 13 10.41 1.25 -3.50
CA ARG A 13 11.26 0.49 -2.59
C ARG A 13 10.40 -0.27 -1.59
N VAL A 14 11.01 -1.23 -0.90
CA VAL A 14 10.36 -1.90 0.22
C VAL A 14 10.94 -1.29 1.49
N ASP A 15 10.13 -0.51 2.19
CA ASP A 15 10.49 0.12 3.45
C ASP A 15 9.79 -0.56 4.64
N ASP A 16 10.37 -0.39 5.83
CA ASP A 16 9.71 -0.70 7.09
C ASP A 16 8.85 0.51 7.53
N VAL A 17 7.54 0.29 7.63
CA VAL A 17 6.53 1.28 8.06
C VAL A 17 5.86 0.84 9.35
N ALA A 18 5.15 1.74 10.03
CA ALA A 18 4.37 1.40 11.22
C ALA A 18 3.29 0.35 10.90
N ASP A 19 3.00 -0.53 11.84
CA ASP A 19 1.88 -1.47 11.70
C ASP A 19 0.54 -0.71 11.72
N PRO A 20 -0.48 -1.16 10.95
CA PRO A 20 -1.79 -0.54 10.96
C PRO A 20 -2.45 -0.73 12.32
N VAL A 21 -3.35 0.19 12.67
CA VAL A 21 -4.18 0.12 13.86
C VAL A 21 -5.62 0.43 13.49
N ILE A 22 -6.57 -0.19 14.19
CA ILE A 22 -8.00 0.13 14.08
C ILE A 22 -8.21 1.59 14.50
N LYS A 23 -8.91 2.38 13.68
CA LYS A 23 -9.23 3.79 13.98
C LYS A 23 -10.71 3.97 14.29
N GLU A 24 -11.56 3.31 13.52
CA GLU A 24 -13.01 3.35 13.65
C GLU A 24 -13.59 1.95 13.94
N PRO A 25 -14.75 1.84 14.62
CA PRO A 25 -15.38 0.55 14.92
C PRO A 25 -15.79 -0.28 13.69
N THR A 26 -15.72 0.30 12.49
CA THR A 26 -16.06 -0.38 11.23
C THR A 26 -14.82 -0.84 10.46
N ASP A 27 -13.63 -0.61 10.99
CA ASP A 27 -12.38 -0.99 10.31
C ASP A 27 -12.08 -2.48 10.48
N ALA A 28 -11.24 -3.00 9.58
CA ALA A 28 -10.63 -4.32 9.69
C ALA A 28 -9.16 -4.23 9.28
N ILE A 29 -8.30 -4.94 10.02
CA ILE A 29 -6.91 -5.18 9.63
C ILE A 29 -6.84 -6.53 8.94
N VAL A 30 -6.28 -6.53 7.73
CA VAL A 30 -6.10 -7.73 6.90
C VAL A 30 -4.63 -8.05 6.82
N LYS A 31 -4.25 -9.24 7.29
CA LYS A 31 -2.94 -9.82 7.01
C LYS A 31 -2.89 -10.27 5.56
N VAL A 32 -2.21 -9.47 4.73
CA VAL A 32 -2.07 -9.73 3.29
C VAL A 32 -1.30 -11.03 3.08
N THR A 33 -1.92 -11.99 2.39
CA THR A 33 -1.28 -13.24 1.95
C THR A 33 -0.77 -13.13 0.53
N SER A 34 -1.50 -12.37 -0.29
CA SER A 34 -1.22 -12.17 -1.72
C SER A 34 -1.70 -10.79 -2.14
N THR A 35 -0.99 -10.15 -3.05
CA THR A 35 -1.45 -8.95 -3.74
C THR A 35 -0.84 -8.90 -5.14
N ALA A 36 -1.48 -8.18 -6.05
CA ALA A 36 -1.07 -8.10 -7.45
C ALA A 36 -0.57 -6.69 -7.80
N ILE A 37 0.04 -6.60 -8.98
CA ILE A 37 0.38 -5.34 -9.64
C ILE A 37 -0.64 -5.14 -10.75
N CYS A 38 -1.33 -4.01 -10.71
CA CYS A 38 -2.30 -3.62 -11.71
C CYS A 38 -1.63 -2.78 -12.80
N GLY A 39 -2.22 -2.74 -13.99
CA GLY A 39 -1.79 -1.82 -15.05
C GLY A 39 -1.90 -0.35 -14.63
N SER A 40 -2.83 -0.02 -13.72
CA SER A 40 -3.01 1.34 -13.20
C SER A 40 -1.86 1.79 -12.30
N ASP A 41 -1.13 0.87 -11.66
CA ASP A 41 0.04 1.22 -10.83
C ASP A 41 1.15 1.84 -11.68
N LEU A 42 1.22 1.50 -12.98
CA LEU A 42 2.15 2.13 -13.92
C LEU A 42 1.86 3.63 -14.10
N HIS A 43 0.63 4.07 -13.91
CA HIS A 43 0.32 5.51 -13.94
C HIS A 43 0.99 6.24 -12.79
N LEU A 44 1.01 5.68 -11.57
CA LEU A 44 1.73 6.23 -10.42
C LEU A 44 3.25 6.14 -10.61
N TYR A 45 3.74 5.02 -11.14
CA TYR A 45 5.17 4.78 -11.38
C TYR A 45 5.79 5.71 -12.44
N GLU A 46 5.04 6.11 -13.47
CA GLU A 46 5.57 6.81 -14.65
C GLU A 46 5.06 8.25 -14.83
N LEU A 47 3.78 8.51 -14.57
CA LEU A 47 3.05 9.69 -15.08
C LEU A 47 2.48 10.60 -13.99
N PHE A 48 1.98 10.03 -12.88
CA PHE A 48 1.19 10.72 -11.87
C PHE A 48 1.95 11.03 -10.58
N GLY A 49 3.25 11.33 -10.67
CA GLY A 49 4.04 11.79 -9.53
C GLY A 49 3.52 13.07 -8.84
N ALA A 50 2.54 13.78 -9.42
CA ALA A 50 1.90 14.95 -8.79
C ALA A 50 0.70 14.61 -7.88
N PHE A 51 0.24 13.36 -7.89
CA PHE A 51 -0.90 12.88 -7.09
C PHE A 51 -0.47 11.88 -6.00
N ILE A 52 0.83 11.73 -5.80
CA ILE A 52 1.44 10.82 -4.86
C ILE A 52 2.68 11.51 -4.27
N ASP A 53 2.86 11.37 -2.96
CA ASP A 53 3.99 11.94 -2.25
C ASP A 53 5.06 10.87 -1.96
N GLU A 54 6.30 11.30 -1.75
CA GLU A 54 7.38 10.40 -1.33
C GLU A 54 7.00 9.74 0.02
N GLY A 55 7.10 8.41 0.06
CA GLY A 55 6.72 7.59 1.20
C GLY A 55 5.31 6.98 1.13
N ASP A 56 4.48 7.38 0.17
CA ASP A 56 3.15 6.79 0.01
C ASP A 56 3.22 5.30 -0.32
N ILE A 57 2.33 4.51 0.29
CA ILE A 57 2.26 3.06 0.13
C ILE A 57 1.41 2.72 -1.11
N LEU A 58 1.95 1.83 -1.95
CA LEU A 58 1.31 1.38 -3.19
C LEU A 58 0.62 0.02 -3.02
N GLY A 59 -0.39 -0.22 -3.87
CA GLY A 59 -1.10 -1.50 -3.99
C GLY A 59 -2.58 -1.38 -3.63
N HIS A 60 -3.44 -1.94 -4.48
CA HIS A 60 -4.89 -1.87 -4.34
C HIS A 60 -5.62 -3.17 -4.71
N GLU A 61 -4.88 -4.27 -4.85
CA GLU A 61 -5.42 -5.60 -5.16
C GLU A 61 -5.04 -6.63 -4.06
N PRO A 62 -5.33 -6.40 -2.76
CA PRO A 62 -4.95 -7.33 -1.71
C PRO A 62 -5.97 -8.45 -1.54
N MET A 63 -5.46 -9.64 -1.21
CA MET A 63 -6.20 -10.74 -0.60
C MET A 63 -5.49 -11.17 0.68
N GLY A 64 -6.26 -11.54 1.70
CA GLY A 64 -5.68 -11.92 2.96
C GLY A 64 -6.68 -12.45 3.98
N ILE A 65 -6.19 -12.56 5.21
CA ILE A 65 -6.94 -13.06 6.36
C ILE A 65 -7.26 -11.88 7.25
N VAL A 66 -8.51 -11.77 7.70
CA VAL A 66 -8.90 -10.78 8.71
C VAL A 66 -8.18 -11.12 10.01
N GLU A 67 -7.30 -10.22 10.46
CA GLU A 67 -6.46 -10.40 11.65
C GLU A 67 -7.06 -9.67 12.88
N GLU A 68 -7.68 -8.51 12.66
CA GLU A 68 -8.34 -7.71 13.69
C GLU A 68 -9.55 -6.95 13.09
N VAL A 69 -10.54 -6.64 13.93
CA VAL A 69 -11.73 -5.83 13.59
C VAL A 69 -12.03 -4.84 14.71
N GLY A 70 -12.66 -3.71 14.36
CA GLY A 70 -13.14 -2.71 15.31
C GLY A 70 -14.44 -3.06 16.04
#